data_AF-A0A3D1KCG9-F1
#
_entry.id   AF-A0A3D1KCG9-F1
#
_cell.length_a   1.000
_cell.length_b   1.000
_cell.length_c   1.000
_cell.angle_alpha   90.00
_cell.angle_beta   90.00
_cell.angle_gamma   90.00
#
_symmetry.space_group_name_H-M   'P 1'
#
loop_
_entity.id
_entity.type
_entity.pdbx_description
1 polymer ?
#
loop_
_entity_poly.entity_id
_entity_poly.type
_entity_poly.pdbx_seq_one_letter_code
_entity_poly.pdbx_strand_id
1 'polypeptide(L)' 'MKFYNVKKRKAVTIADGDCRKVVYKRKTSKGVQERFAVRAQDDDGTNLTKFLNKAAFDKLACAVAKG' A
#
# COMPACT_ATOMS: atom_id res chain seq x y z
N MET A 1 -4.64 -9.33 -1.90
CA MET A 1 -5.10 -7.91 -1.81
C MET A 1 -5.80 -7.37 -3.07
N LYS A 2 -6.93 -6.65 -2.95
CA LYS A 2 -7.55 -5.89 -4.08
C LYS A 2 -7.07 -4.43 -4.19
N PHE A 3 -6.58 -4.07 -5.36
CA PHE A 3 -6.19 -2.71 -5.76
C PHE A 3 -7.01 -2.25 -6.97
N TYR A 4 -7.13 -0.95 -7.17
CA TYR A 4 -7.72 -0.39 -8.38
C TYR A 4 -6.60 0.15 -9.27
N ASN A 5 -6.37 -0.49 -10.40
CA ASN A 5 -5.43 0.01 -11.39
C ASN A 5 -6.13 1.05 -12.26
N VAL A 6 -5.80 2.33 -12.07
CA VAL A 6 -6.37 3.45 -12.82
C VAL A 6 -6.00 3.43 -14.30
N LYS A 7 -4.84 2.89 -14.67
CA LYS A 7 -4.43 2.76 -16.08
C LYS A 7 -5.32 1.78 -16.82
N LYS A 8 -5.62 0.65 -16.18
CA LYS A 8 -6.52 -0.39 -16.71
C LYS A 8 -8.00 -0.14 -16.40
N ARG A 9 -8.29 0.87 -15.57
CA ARG A 9 -9.62 1.18 -15.02
C ARG A 9 -10.34 -0.04 -14.46
N LYS A 10 -9.59 -0.94 -13.80
CA LYS A 10 -10.12 -2.20 -13.27
C LYS A 10 -9.55 -2.53 -11.90
N ALA A 11 -10.32 -3.28 -11.12
CA ALA A 11 -9.82 -3.87 -9.90
C ALA A 11 -8.92 -5.06 -10.23
N VAL A 12 -7.73 -5.08 -9.66
CA VAL A 12 -6.77 -6.18 -9.78
C VAL A 12 -6.54 -6.79 -8.40
N THR A 13 -6.38 -8.11 -8.36
CA THR A 13 -6.10 -8.84 -7.14
C THR A 13 -4.63 -9.24 -7.18
N ILE A 14 -3.85 -8.71 -6.26
CA ILE A 14 -2.43 -9.03 -6.10
C ILE A 14 -2.28 -10.05 -4.98
N ALA A 15 -1.41 -11.04 -5.17
CA ALA A 15 -1.09 -12.04 -4.15
C ALA A 15 -0.43 -11.37 -2.92
N ASP A 16 -0.60 -11.96 -1.74
CA ASP A 16 -0.11 -11.32 -0.51
C ASP A 16 1.44 -11.33 -0.41
N GLY A 17 2.11 -12.19 -1.20
CA GLY A 17 3.57 -12.18 -1.37
C GLY A 17 4.10 -11.01 -2.23
N ASP A 18 3.25 -10.45 -3.09
CA ASP A 18 3.61 -9.36 -4.03
C ASP A 18 3.17 -7.98 -3.55
N CYS A 19 2.62 -7.90 -2.33
CA CYS A 19 2.31 -6.64 -1.68
C CYS A 19 3.27 -6.34 -0.53
N ARG A 20 3.61 -5.05 -0.41
CA ARG A 20 4.55 -4.51 0.56
C ARG A 20 3.92 -3.42 1.39
N LYS A 21 3.93 -3.59 2.71
CA LYS A 21 3.50 -2.58 3.68
C LYS A 21 4.55 -1.48 3.81
N VAL A 22 4.11 -0.21 3.76
CA VAL A 22 4.93 0.99 3.89
C VAL A 22 4.28 1.98 4.85
N VAL A 23 5.06 2.54 5.77
CA VAL A 23 4.61 3.61 6.65
C VAL A 23 5.35 4.90 6.28
N TYR A 24 4.61 5.90 5.84
CA TYR A 24 5.13 7.22 5.54
C TYR A 24 4.99 8.10 6.77
N LYS A 25 6.11 8.44 7.40
CA LYS A 25 6.14 9.39 8.52
C LYS A 25 6.59 10.74 7.99
N ARG A 26 5.73 11.76 8.14
CA ARG A 26 6.05 13.14 7.77
C ARG A 26 5.93 14.03 8.99
N LYS A 27 7.02 14.73 9.33
CA LYS A 27 6.99 15.82 10.31
C LYS A 27 6.36 17.06 9.66
N THR A 28 5.42 17.68 10.34
CA THR A 28 4.77 18.93 9.95
C THR A 28 4.84 19.92 11.12
N SER A 29 4.62 21.20 10.86
CA SER A 29 4.66 22.24 11.91
C SER A 29 3.61 22.04 13.01
N LYS A 30 2.58 21.20 12.78
CA LYS A 30 1.51 20.87 13.74
C LYS A 30 1.69 19.49 14.41
N GLY A 31 2.74 18.74 14.09
CA GLY A 31 2.99 17.40 14.62
C GLY A 31 3.46 16.38 13.58
N VAL A 32 3.56 15.12 13.99
CA VAL A 32 3.96 13.99 13.13
C VAL A 32 2.71 13.35 12.51
N GLN A 33 2.65 13.30 11.17
CA GLN A 33 1.62 12.57 10.45
C GLN A 33 2.18 11.21 9.98
N GLU A 34 1.56 10.13 10.43
CA GLU A 34 1.84 8.77 9.97
C GLU A 34 0.76 8.35 8.98
N ARG A 35 1.16 8.02 7.75
CA ARG A 35 0.28 7.47 6.72
C ARG A 35 0.66 6.02 6.45
N PHE A 36 -0.29 5.13 6.65
CA PHE A 36 -0.13 3.70 6.38
C PHE A 36 -0.56 3.41 4.94
N ALA A 37 0.32 2.74 4.19
CA ALA A 37 0.08 2.44 2.80
C ALA A 37 0.57 1.03 2.46
N VAL A 38 -0.04 0.41 1.46
CA VAL A 38 0.44 -0.82 0.85
C VAL A 38 0.76 -0.56 -0.59
N ARG A 39 1.95 -0.98 -1.00
CA ARG A 39 2.42 -0.91 -2.38
C ARG A 39 2.41 -2.32 -2.98
N ALA A 40 2.12 -2.39 -4.26
CA ALA A 40 2.17 -3.62 -5.04
C ALA A 40 2.57 -3.27 -6.48
N GLN A 41 2.97 -4.27 -7.24
CA GLN A 41 3.18 -4.13 -8.67
C GLN A 41 2.19 -5.04 -9.40
N ASP A 42 1.46 -4.46 -10.36
CA ASP A 42 0.60 -5.20 -11.26
C ASP A 42 1.42 -5.90 -12.36
N ASP A 43 0.83 -6.84 -13.09
CA ASP A 43 1.53 -7.62 -14.12
C ASP A 43 2.14 -6.74 -15.24
N ASP A 44 1.48 -5.63 -15.60
CA ASP A 44 1.99 -4.65 -16.56
C ASP A 44 3.07 -3.70 -15.98
N GLY A 45 3.66 -4.04 -14.83
CA GLY A 45 4.64 -3.20 -14.15
C GLY A 45 4.05 -1.93 -13.51
N THR A 46 2.73 -1.81 -13.45
CA THR A 46 2.09 -0.63 -12.84
C THR A 46 2.23 -0.69 -11.32
N ASN A 47 2.88 0.32 -10.74
CA ASN A 47 2.98 0.45 -9.30
C ASN A 47 1.65 0.89 -8.70
N LEU A 48 1.06 0.02 -7.90
CA LEU A 48 -0.19 0.26 -7.18
C LEU A 48 0.15 0.71 -5.77
N THR A 49 -0.57 1.72 -5.27
CA THR A 49 -0.47 2.17 -3.88
C THR A 49 -1.86 2.38 -3.33
N LYS A 50 -2.13 1.80 -2.16
CA LYS A 50 -3.39 1.93 -1.45
C LYS A 50 -3.13 2.42 -0.05
N PHE A 51 -3.69 3.58 0.28
CA PHE A 51 -3.66 4.11 1.64
C PHE A 51 -4.74 3.44 2.48
N LEU A 52 -4.37 3.12 3.72
CA LEU A 52 -5.22 2.41 4.67
C LEU A 52 -5.14 3.12 6.01
N ASN A 53 -6.11 2.84 6.88
CA ASN A 53 -5.99 3.18 8.29
C ASN A 53 -5.07 2.17 9.00
N LYS A 54 -4.63 2.51 10.21
CA LYS A 54 -3.73 1.66 11.01
C LYS A 54 -4.32 0.27 11.26
N ALA A 55 -5.60 0.17 11.59
CA ALA A 55 -6.25 -1.11 11.89
C ALA A 55 -6.27 -2.07 10.68
N ALA A 56 -6.56 -1.57 9.48
CA ALA A 56 -6.50 -2.37 8.26
C ALA A 56 -5.06 -2.72 7.90
N PHE A 57 -4.12 -1.80 8.10
CA PHE A 57 -2.70 -2.03 7.86
C PHE A 57 -2.13 -3.14 8.75
N ASP A 58 -2.46 -3.15 10.04
CA ASP A 58 -2.02 -4.17 11.00
C ASP A 58 -2.61 -5.55 10.66
N LYS A 59 -3.88 -5.62 10.25
CA LYS A 59 -4.57 -6.88 9.88
C LYS A 59 -4.10 -7.54 8.58
N LEU A 60 -3.28 -6.86 7.79
CA LEU A 60 -2.85 -7.39 6.49
C LEU A 60 -1.74 -8.42 6.61
N ALA A 61 -1.78 -9.45 5.78
CA ALA A 61 -0.73 -10.47 5.69
C ALA A 61 0.46 -10.07 4.79
N CYS A 62 0.35 -8.94 4.08
CA CYS A 62 1.41 -8.44 3.19
C CYS A 62 2.76 -8.30 3.91
N ALA A 63 3.84 -8.65 3.20
CA ALA A 63 5.20 -8.49 3.72
C ALA A 63 5.48 -7.01 4.06
N VAL A 64 6.26 -6.76 5.11
CA VAL A 64 6.77 -5.42 5.39
C VAL A 64 7.86 -5.11 4.37
N ALA A 65 7.80 -3.95 3.72
CA ALA A 65 8.90 -3.51 2.87
C ALA A 65 10.16 -3.44 3.73
N LYS A 66 11.09 -4.40 3.57
CA LYS A 66 12.45 -4.25 4.07
C LYS A 66 13.05 -3.09 3.28
N GLY A 67 13.21 -1.96 3.98
CA GLY A 67 13.89 -0.76 3.47
C GLY A 67 15.36 -1.04 3.21
#